data_AF-A0A7V9M5R6-F1
#
_entry.id   AF-A0A7V9M5R6-F1
#
_cell.length_a   1.000
_cell.length_b   1.000
_cell.length_c   1.000
_cell.angle_alpha   90.00
_cell.angle_beta   90.00
_cell.angle_gamma   90.00
#
_symmetry.space_group_name_H-M   'P 1'
#
loop_
_entity.id
_entity.type
_entity.pdbx_description
1 polymer ?
#
loop_
_entity_poly.entity_id
_entity_poly.type
_entity_poly.pdbx_seq_one_letter_code
_entity_poly.pdbx_strand_id
1 'polypeptide(L)'
;MSRPTARIVAAAAGLALLAAGCGEEIQLAQDDPLHDGAVLFQERCSGCHTLDAAGSSGSKPEDEVEGGERTNGPNFNVREVTADDAIYAIRNGGFSGAIMPANIVVGEDAQVVADFLAEYAGGD
;
A
#
# COMPACT_ATOMS: atom_id res chain seq x y z
N MET A 1 3.74 -65.79 -20.41
CA MET A 1 3.37 -65.15 -21.69
C MET A 1 2.87 -63.74 -21.38
N SER A 2 3.52 -62.74 -22.00
CA SER A 2 3.21 -61.30 -22.13
C SER A 2 2.87 -60.42 -20.91
N ARG A 3 3.68 -59.37 -20.75
CA ARG A 3 3.42 -58.15 -19.97
C ARG A 3 2.38 -57.27 -20.69
N PRO A 4 1.68 -56.39 -19.95
CA PRO A 4 1.72 -54.98 -20.33
C PRO A 4 1.96 -54.04 -19.15
N THR A 5 2.82 -53.06 -19.43
CA THR A 5 3.11 -51.85 -18.67
C THR A 5 1.93 -50.89 -18.73
N ALA A 6 1.53 -50.32 -17.60
CA ALA A 6 0.75 -49.07 -17.58
C ALA A 6 1.10 -48.27 -16.33
N ARG A 7 1.74 -47.13 -16.57
CA ARG A 7 2.17 -46.13 -15.59
C ARG A 7 0.93 -45.52 -14.95
N ILE A 8 0.77 -45.69 -13.64
CA ILE A 8 -0.28 -44.98 -12.90
C ILE A 8 0.27 -43.59 -12.56
N VAL A 9 -0.45 -42.63 -13.13
CA VAL A 9 -0.26 -41.18 -13.11
C VAL A 9 -0.19 -40.65 -11.68
N ALA A 10 0.85 -39.87 -11.39
CA ALA A 10 0.93 -39.02 -10.21
C ALA A 10 -0.11 -37.90 -10.32
N ALA A 11 -1.08 -37.87 -9.42
CA ALA A 11 -2.02 -36.76 -9.27
C ALA A 11 -1.66 -35.97 -8.00
N ALA A 12 -0.69 -35.06 -8.13
CA ALA A 12 -0.47 -34.00 -7.15
C ALA A 12 -1.33 -32.80 -7.59
N ALA A 13 -2.62 -32.80 -7.21
CA ALA A 13 -3.49 -31.64 -7.35
C ALA A 13 -3.24 -30.69 -6.16
N GLY A 14 -2.12 -29.97 -6.22
CA GLY A 14 -1.89 -28.81 -5.37
C GLY A 14 -2.21 -27.55 -6.16
N LEU A 15 -3.37 -26.94 -5.91
CA LEU A 15 -3.59 -25.55 -6.28
C LEU A 15 -4.63 -24.93 -5.34
N ALA A 16 -4.16 -24.57 -4.15
CA ALA A 16 -4.87 -23.66 -3.27
C ALA A 16 -4.49 -22.23 -3.70
N LEU A 17 -5.19 -21.68 -4.70
CA LEU A 17 -5.19 -20.24 -4.99
C LEU A 17 -6.36 -19.62 -4.23
N LEU A 18 -6.13 -19.31 -2.96
CA LEU A 18 -6.99 -18.45 -2.16
C LEU A 18 -6.22 -17.15 -1.92
N ALA A 19 -6.29 -16.22 -2.86
CA ALA A 19 -5.82 -14.86 -2.67
C ALA A 19 -6.72 -13.90 -3.46
N ALA A 20 -8.01 -13.91 -3.15
CA ALA A 20 -8.88 -12.76 -3.41
C ALA A 20 -9.01 -12.02 -2.08
N GLY A 21 -7.96 -11.28 -1.71
CA GLY A 21 -8.06 -10.24 -0.70
C GLY A 21 -8.62 -9.00 -1.39
N CYS A 22 -9.61 -8.34 -0.80
CA CYS A 22 -10.25 -7.14 -1.34
C CYS A 22 -9.35 -5.89 -1.21
N GLY A 23 -8.11 -5.95 -1.70
CA GLY A 23 -7.15 -4.85 -1.73
C GLY A 23 -6.54 -4.71 -3.12
N GLU A 24 -6.34 -3.47 -3.56
CA GLU A 24 -5.66 -3.18 -4.82
C GLU A 24 -4.17 -3.59 -4.71
N GLU A 25 -3.54 -4.00 -5.82
CA GLU A 25 -2.15 -4.44 -5.79
C GLU A 25 -1.16 -3.27 -5.75
N ILE A 26 0.00 -3.48 -5.10
CA ILE A 26 1.14 -2.58 -5.19
C ILE A 26 1.69 -2.61 -6.61
N GLN A 27 1.86 -1.44 -7.23
CA GLN A 27 2.25 -1.33 -8.64
C GLN A 27 3.77 -1.42 -8.86
N LEU A 28 4.55 -1.37 -7.79
CA LEU A 28 6.01 -1.48 -7.81
C LEU A 28 6.44 -2.94 -7.94
N ALA A 29 7.47 -3.19 -8.73
CA ALA A 29 8.12 -4.50 -8.79
C ALA A 29 8.72 -4.87 -7.42
N GLN A 30 8.80 -6.17 -7.11
CA GLN A 30 9.30 -6.64 -5.81
C GLN A 30 10.78 -6.32 -5.56
N ASP A 31 11.55 -6.07 -6.61
CA ASP A 31 12.97 -5.68 -6.55
C ASP A 31 13.19 -4.17 -6.65
N ASP A 32 12.11 -3.38 -6.71
CA ASP A 32 12.19 -1.92 -6.63
C ASP A 32 12.65 -1.51 -5.21
N PRO A 33 13.65 -0.62 -5.07
CA PRO A 33 14.13 -0.18 -3.76
C PRO A 33 13.05 0.53 -2.91
N LEU A 34 11.97 1.02 -3.50
CA LEU A 34 10.86 1.68 -2.82
C LEU A 34 9.68 0.75 -2.54
N HIS A 35 9.76 -0.54 -2.93
CA HIS A 35 8.70 -1.52 -2.72
C HIS A 35 8.33 -1.66 -1.24
N ASP A 36 9.32 -1.71 -0.35
CA ASP A 36 9.08 -1.82 1.10
C ASP A 36 8.33 -0.60 1.64
N GLY A 37 8.59 0.59 1.10
CA GLY A 37 7.85 1.81 1.42
C GLY A 37 6.38 1.72 0.99
N ALA A 38 6.12 1.17 -0.20
CA ALA A 38 4.76 0.92 -0.69
C ALA A 38 4.02 -0.12 0.16
N VAL A 39 4.69 -1.21 0.56
CA VAL A 39 4.13 -2.23 1.46
C VAL A 39 3.75 -1.62 2.81
N LEU A 40 4.67 -0.90 3.44
CA LEU A 40 4.41 -0.24 4.73
C LEU A 40 3.30 0.79 4.62
N PHE A 41 3.25 1.57 3.54
CA PHE A 41 2.16 2.50 3.29
C PHE A 41 0.82 1.76 3.18
N GLN A 42 0.77 0.68 2.40
CA GLN A 42 -0.43 -0.14 2.25
C GLN A 42 -0.88 -0.73 3.59
N GLU A 43 0.03 -1.23 4.42
CA GLU A 43 -0.32 -1.84 5.70
C GLU A 43 -0.76 -0.83 6.78
N ARG A 44 -0.24 0.40 6.73
CA ARG A 44 -0.30 1.34 7.86
C ARG A 44 -1.09 2.62 7.57
N CYS A 45 -1.17 3.02 6.31
CA CYS A 45 -1.71 4.32 5.89
C CYS A 45 -2.98 4.18 5.03
N SER A 46 -3.21 2.99 4.45
CA SER A 46 -4.30 2.74 3.50
C SER A 46 -5.70 2.76 4.08
N GLY A 47 -5.86 2.87 5.39
CA GLY A 47 -7.18 3.08 5.99
C GLY A 47 -7.68 4.53 5.86
N CYS A 48 -6.82 5.46 5.46
CA CYS A 48 -7.16 6.88 5.40
C CYS A 48 -6.68 7.57 4.12
N HIS A 49 -5.58 7.12 3.51
CA HIS A 49 -4.98 7.79 2.37
C HIS A 49 -5.18 7.02 1.08
N THR A 50 -5.33 7.74 -0.03
CA THR A 50 -5.33 7.16 -1.37
C THR A 50 -3.97 7.35 -2.03
N LEU A 51 -3.44 6.29 -2.62
CA LEU A 51 -2.22 6.26 -3.43
C LEU A 51 -2.18 4.98 -4.26
N ASP A 52 -2.30 5.10 -5.58
CA ASP A 52 -2.44 3.97 -6.50
C ASP A 52 -1.18 3.10 -6.52
N ALA A 53 0.00 3.72 -6.43
CA ALA A 53 1.28 3.03 -6.38
C ALA A 53 1.37 2.01 -5.23
N ALA A 54 0.71 2.30 -4.10
CA ALA A 54 0.62 1.42 -2.94
C ALA A 54 -0.68 0.60 -2.89
N GLY A 55 -1.48 0.59 -3.95
CA GLY A 55 -2.77 -0.09 -3.98
C GLY A 55 -3.71 0.39 -2.86
N SER A 56 -3.71 1.69 -2.59
CA SER A 56 -4.37 2.28 -1.44
C SER A 56 -5.52 3.17 -1.85
N SER A 57 -6.72 2.91 -1.33
CA SER A 57 -7.95 3.66 -1.60
C SER A 57 -8.63 4.14 -0.32
N GLY A 58 -7.84 4.34 0.75
CA GLY A 58 -8.30 4.63 2.11
C GLY A 58 -9.07 5.92 2.33
N SER A 59 -9.11 6.79 1.33
CA SER A 59 -9.91 7.99 1.39
C SER A 59 -11.23 7.77 0.65
N LYS A 60 -12.29 8.40 1.18
CA LYS A 60 -13.59 8.70 0.57
C LYS A 60 -13.85 8.07 -0.83
N PRO A 61 -14.96 7.31 -1.01
CA PRO A 61 -15.27 6.73 -2.30
C PRO A 61 -15.38 7.81 -3.40
N GLU A 62 -15.02 7.43 -4.64
CA GLU A 62 -14.83 8.35 -5.77
C GLU A 62 -16.02 9.28 -6.06
N ASP A 63 -17.21 8.91 -5.60
CA ASP A 63 -18.48 9.63 -5.79
C ASP A 63 -18.75 10.74 -4.75
N GLU A 64 -17.97 10.83 -3.67
CA GLU A 64 -18.17 11.87 -2.65
C GLU A 64 -17.28 13.10 -2.87
N VAL A 65 -17.79 14.09 -3.61
CA VAL A 65 -17.07 15.30 -4.05
C VAL A 65 -16.88 16.43 -3.01
N GLU A 66 -17.56 16.44 -1.86
CA GLU A 66 -17.42 17.51 -0.85
C GLU A 66 -17.26 17.02 0.60
N GLY A 67 -16.33 17.60 1.34
CA GLY A 67 -16.00 17.22 2.72
C GLY A 67 -15.12 15.97 2.80
N GLY A 68 -14.85 15.48 4.02
CA GLY A 68 -14.20 14.19 4.22
C GLY A 68 -12.67 14.23 4.36
N GLU A 69 -11.92 15.19 3.83
CA GLU A 69 -10.45 15.32 4.04
C GLU A 69 -10.05 15.45 5.52
N ARG A 70 -10.99 15.85 6.38
CA ARG A 70 -10.76 15.83 7.82
C ARG A 70 -10.79 14.40 8.37
N THR A 71 -11.74 13.58 7.92
CA THR A 71 -11.91 12.18 8.36
C THR A 71 -11.16 11.16 7.49
N ASN A 72 -10.67 11.59 6.34
CA ASN A 72 -9.95 10.82 5.33
C ASN A 72 -8.66 11.58 5.05
N GLY A 73 -7.52 10.91 5.10
CA GLY A 73 -6.23 11.53 4.81
C GLY A 73 -6.17 12.06 3.37
N PRO A 74 -5.18 12.93 3.06
CA PRO A 74 -4.93 13.39 1.70
C PRO A 74 -4.84 12.27 0.68
N ASN A 75 -5.37 12.53 -0.52
CA ASN A 75 -5.13 11.72 -1.71
C ASN A 75 -3.75 12.09 -2.30
N PHE A 76 -2.80 11.18 -2.21
CA PHE A 76 -1.44 11.37 -2.70
C PHE A 76 -1.30 11.13 -4.21
N ASN A 77 -2.32 10.63 -4.91
CA ASN A 77 -2.33 10.65 -6.37
C ASN A 77 -2.36 12.08 -6.93
N VAL A 78 -2.73 13.08 -6.12
CA VAL A 78 -2.81 14.49 -6.54
C VAL A 78 -2.02 15.44 -5.64
N ARG A 79 -1.84 15.09 -4.37
CA ARG A 79 -1.07 15.90 -3.43
C ARG A 79 0.38 15.43 -3.42
N GLU A 80 1.26 16.27 -3.94
CA GLU A 80 2.70 16.11 -3.75
C GLU A 80 3.09 16.35 -2.27
N VAL A 81 4.05 15.59 -1.78
CA VAL A 81 4.66 15.77 -0.46
C VAL A 81 6.15 15.49 -0.53
N THR A 82 6.94 16.25 0.22
CA THR A 82 8.37 15.95 0.37
C THR A 82 8.59 14.87 1.44
N ALA A 83 9.75 14.22 1.44
CA ALA A 83 10.11 13.28 2.49
C ALA A 83 10.12 13.93 3.89
N ASP A 84 10.60 15.17 4.01
CA ASP A 84 10.61 15.91 5.28
C ASP A 84 9.18 16.19 5.79
N ASP A 85 8.27 16.57 4.88
CA ASP A 85 6.85 16.76 5.19
C ASP A 85 6.21 15.46 5.67
N ALA A 86 6.50 14.34 4.99
CA ALA A 86 6.01 13.02 5.36
C ALA A 86 6.51 12.60 6.75
N ILE A 87 7.82 12.74 7.01
CA ILE A 87 8.41 12.44 8.32
C ILE A 87 7.78 13.30 9.42
N TYR A 88 7.58 14.59 9.17
CA TYR A 88 6.93 15.48 10.12
C TYR A 88 5.50 15.01 10.41
N ALA A 89 4.71 14.74 9.37
CA ALA A 89 3.33 14.29 9.52
C ALA A 89 3.23 12.95 10.27
N ILE A 90 4.05 11.96 9.91
CA ILE A 90 4.09 10.64 10.56
C ILE A 90 4.37 10.79 12.06
N ARG A 91 5.33 11.64 12.44
CA ARG A 91 5.71 11.84 13.85
C ARG A 91 4.66 12.60 14.67
N ASN A 92 3.93 13.52 14.04
CA ASN A 92 3.06 14.46 14.75
C ASN A 92 1.56 14.15 14.61
N GLY A 93 1.18 13.15 13.82
CA GLY A 93 -0.24 12.86 13.56
C GLY A 93 -0.84 13.80 12.52
N GLY A 94 -0.11 14.01 11.43
CA GLY A 94 -0.41 15.00 10.40
C GLY A 94 -0.03 16.42 10.84
N PHE A 95 -0.18 17.38 9.93
CA PHE A 95 0.15 18.79 10.19
C PHE A 95 -0.72 19.45 11.26
N SER A 96 -1.91 18.90 11.53
CA SER A 96 -2.82 19.38 12.57
C SER A 96 -2.71 18.60 13.89
N GLY A 97 -2.16 17.38 13.88
CA GLY A 97 -2.18 16.47 15.03
C GLY A 97 -3.57 16.00 15.46
N ALA A 98 -4.61 16.30 14.68
CA ALA A 98 -5.99 16.18 15.14
C ALA A 98 -6.62 14.80 14.94
N ILE A 99 -6.24 14.09 13.86
CA ILE A 99 -6.96 12.88 13.40
C ILE A 99 -6.02 11.77 12.97
N MET A 100 -5.00 12.08 12.15
CA MET A 100 -3.97 11.09 11.81
C MET A 100 -3.23 10.70 13.11
N PRO A 101 -3.12 9.40 13.44
CA PRO A 101 -2.33 8.98 14.60
C PRO A 101 -0.86 9.36 14.45
N ALA A 102 -0.22 9.76 15.56
CA ALA A 102 1.21 10.01 15.60
C ALA A 102 2.01 8.71 15.74
N ASN A 103 3.21 8.68 15.15
CA ASN A 103 4.17 7.57 15.23
C ASN A 103 3.62 6.23 14.73
N ILE A 104 2.83 6.24 13.66
CA ILE A 104 2.29 5.01 13.01
C ILE A 104 3.44 4.07 12.59
N VAL A 105 4.52 4.67 12.08
CA VAL A 105 5.82 4.03 11.82
C VAL A 105 6.92 4.91 12.39
N VAL A 106 8.09 4.33 12.69
CA VAL A 106 9.21 5.03 13.33
C VAL A 106 10.55 4.55 12.77
N GLY A 107 11.61 5.33 13.00
CA GLY A 107 12.96 4.94 12.60
C GLY A 107 13.06 4.75 11.08
N GLU A 108 13.62 3.62 10.67
CA GLU A 108 13.84 3.27 9.27
C GLU A 108 12.52 3.11 8.50
N ASP A 109 11.50 2.49 9.10
CA ASP A 109 10.17 2.34 8.49
C ASP A 109 9.54 3.69 8.12
N ALA A 110 9.76 4.71 8.97
CA ALA A 110 9.28 6.06 8.66
C ALA A 110 10.03 6.68 7.48
N GLN A 111 11.34 6.40 7.35
CA GLN A 111 12.16 6.91 6.26
C GLN A 111 11.76 6.27 4.93
N VAL A 112 11.63 4.95 4.86
CA VAL A 112 11.26 4.26 3.61
C VAL A 112 9.85 4.64 3.14
N VAL A 113 8.90 4.86 4.06
CA VAL A 113 7.57 5.40 3.70
C VAL A 113 7.68 6.84 3.19
N ALA A 114 8.53 7.66 3.80
CA ALA A 114 8.72 9.04 3.37
C ALA A 114 9.40 9.14 1.99
N ASP A 115 10.40 8.30 1.72
CA ASP A 115 11.10 8.24 0.44
C ASP A 115 10.16 7.75 -0.67
N PHE A 116 9.34 6.72 -0.38
CA PHE A 116 8.29 6.26 -1.28
C PHE A 116 7.27 7.37 -1.59
N LEU A 117 6.79 8.10 -0.57
CA LEU A 117 5.86 9.21 -0.77
C LEU A 117 6.48 10.36 -1.57
N ALA A 118 7.76 10.65 -1.35
CA ALA A 118 8.45 11.72 -2.08
C ALA A 118 8.59 11.41 -3.58
N GLU A 119 8.67 10.14 -3.95
CA GLU A 119 8.77 9.71 -5.35
C GLU A 119 7.40 9.58 -6.03
N TYR A 120 6.41 9.01 -5.35
CA TYR A 120 5.14 8.60 -5.98
C TYR A 120 3.95 9.53 -5.71
N ALA A 121 4.07 10.51 -4.82
CA ALA A 121 2.98 11.44 -4.55
C ALA A 121 2.96 12.60 -5.58
N GLY A 122 1.76 13.07 -5.92
CA GLY A 122 1.54 14.16 -6.87
C GLY A 122 1.04 13.74 -8.25
N GLY A 123 1.07 12.44 -8.56
CA GLY A 123 0.70 11.89 -9.87
C GLY A 123 1.79 12.11 -10.93
N ASP A 124 1.64 11.46 -12.10
CA ASP A 124 2.49 11.70 -13.28
C ASP A 124 2.25 13.09 -13.93
#